data_AF-A0A1C6EWR2-F1
#
_entry.id   AF-A0A1C6EWR2-F1
#
_cell.length_a   1.000
_cell.length_b   1.000
_cell.length_c   1.000
_cell.angle_alpha   90.00
_cell.angle_beta   90.00
_cell.angle_gamma   90.00
#
_symmetry.space_group_name_H-M   'P 1'
#
loop_
_entity.id
_entity.type
_entity.pdbx_description
1 polymer ?
#
loop_
_entity_poly.entity_id
_entity_poly.type
_entity_poly.pdbx_seq_one_letter_code
_entity_poly.pdbx_strand_id
1 'polypeptide(L)'
;MTKDNLNALMREIAEYTRMAEEVAATLDSLKDTLKKHMEENGLDSIAGSEHKASYKAVISSRIDTAALKKERPEIATEYTKQTVAKRFTFA
;
A
#
# COMPACT_ATOMS: atom_id res chain seq x y z
N MET A 1 -7.43 -32.01 -1.98
CA MET A 1 -7.20 -31.48 -0.62
C MET A 1 -8.45 -31.78 0.20
N THR A 2 -8.35 -32.47 1.33
CA THR A 2 -9.49 -32.74 2.22
C THR A 2 -9.83 -31.50 3.06
N LYS A 3 -11.02 -31.46 3.67
CA LYS A 3 -11.43 -30.31 4.52
C LYS A 3 -10.44 -30.05 5.66
N ASP A 4 -9.90 -31.09 6.27
CA ASP A 4 -8.92 -30.95 7.35
C ASP A 4 -7.59 -30.36 6.85
N ASN A 5 -7.14 -30.74 5.65
CA ASN A 5 -5.94 -30.18 5.03
C ASN A 5 -6.14 -28.71 4.63
N LEU A 6 -7.36 -28.31 4.24
CA LEU A 6 -7.68 -26.91 3.95
C LEU A 6 -7.70 -26.07 5.23
N ASN A 7 -8.28 -26.58 6.31
CA ASN A 7 -8.29 -25.89 7.60
C ASN A 7 -6.88 -25.69 8.17
N ALA A 8 -6.00 -26.70 8.03
CA ALA A 8 -4.60 -26.58 8.42
C ALA A 8 -3.87 -25.49 7.61
N LEU A 9 -4.07 -25.45 6.29
CA LEU A 9 -3.49 -24.42 5.42
C LEU A 9 -3.99 -23.01 5.79
N MET A 10 -5.30 -22.85 6.02
CA MET A 10 -5.88 -21.56 6.40
C MET A 10 -5.32 -21.08 7.75
N ARG A 11 -5.12 -22.01 8.70
CA ARG A 11 -4.51 -21.70 10.00
C ARG A 11 -3.06 -21.25 9.85
N GLU A 12 -2.27 -21.96 9.05
CA GLU A 12 -0.87 -21.60 8.78
C GLU A 12 -0.76 -20.21 8.17
N ILE A 13 -1.60 -19.89 7.17
CA ILE A 13 -1.66 -18.55 6.57
C ILE A 13 -1.99 -17.49 7.62
N ALA A 14 -2.97 -17.73 8.49
CA ALA A 14 -3.33 -16.79 9.55
C ALA A 14 -2.19 -16.58 10.57
N GLU A 15 -1.44 -17.63 10.91
CA GLU A 15 -0.30 -17.55 11.82
C GLU A 15 0.84 -16.70 11.21
N TYR A 16 1.23 -16.96 9.96
CA TYR A 16 2.23 -16.14 9.27
C TYR A 16 1.79 -14.70 9.04
N THR A 17 0.48 -14.47 8.83
CA THR A 17 -0.05 -13.10 8.64
C THR A 17 0.14 -12.28 9.92
N ARG A 18 -0.16 -12.84 11.09
CA ARG A 18 0.08 -12.18 12.38
C ARG A 18 1.55 -11.87 12.62
N MET A 19 2.44 -12.82 12.34
CA MET A 19 3.88 -12.59 12.45
C MET A 19 4.37 -11.48 11.51
N ALA A 20 3.86 -11.45 10.28
CA ALA A 20 4.20 -10.41 9.32
C ALA A 20 3.70 -9.03 9.77
N GLU A 21 2.51 -8.94 10.39
CA GLU A 21 1.98 -7.70 10.97
C GLU A 21 2.88 -7.16 12.10
N GLU A 22 3.37 -8.04 12.99
CA GLU A 22 4.29 -7.66 14.07
C GLU A 22 5.62 -7.12 13.53
N VAL A 23 6.18 -7.80 12.52
CA VAL A 23 7.42 -7.35 11.84
C VAL A 23 7.19 -6.03 11.11
N ALA A 24 6.06 -5.87 10.43
CA ALA A 24 5.71 -4.63 9.74
C ALA A 24 5.58 -3.46 10.71
N ALA A 25 4.91 -3.64 11.85
CA ALA A 25 4.79 -2.62 12.89
C ALA A 25 6.17 -2.19 13.42
N THR A 26 7.07 -3.16 13.67
CA THR A 26 8.44 -2.88 14.10
C THR A 26 9.21 -2.09 13.04
N LEU A 27 9.10 -2.50 11.77
CA LEU A 27 9.75 -1.83 10.65
C LEU A 27 9.25 -0.40 10.47
N ASP A 28 7.96 -0.15 10.64
CA ASP A 28 7.38 1.18 10.49
C ASP A 28 7.82 2.12 11.63
N SER A 29 7.93 1.61 12.86
CA SER A 29 8.53 2.36 13.98
C SER A 29 9.98 2.80 13.69
N LEU A 30 10.79 1.93 13.08
CA LEU A 30 12.16 2.26 12.67
C LEU A 30 12.19 3.32 11.56
N LYS A 31 11.31 3.19 10.55
CA LYS A 31 11.18 4.21 9.49
C LYS A 31 10.73 5.56 10.05
N ASP A 32 9.83 5.57 11.03
CA ASP A 32 9.35 6.83 11.64
C ASP A 32 10.45 7.54 12.42
N THR A 33 11.32 6.78 13.10
CA THR A 33 12.55 7.33 13.69
C THR A 33 13.43 8.01 12.63
N LEU A 34 13.57 7.37 11.45
CA LEU A 34 14.34 7.91 10.35
C LEU A 34 13.72 9.19 9.77
N LYS A 35 12.39 9.20 9.56
CA LYS A 35 11.66 10.38 9.08
C LYS A 35 11.79 11.55 10.05
N LYS A 36 11.63 11.31 11.35
CA LYS A 36 11.77 12.33 12.39
C LYS A 36 13.16 12.96 12.36
N HIS A 37 14.21 12.14 12.21
CA HIS A 37 15.56 12.65 12.03
C HIS A 37 15.71 13.51 10.76
N MET A 38 15.10 13.09 9.65
CA MET A 38 15.11 13.86 8.40
C MET A 38 14.38 15.21 8.55
N GLU A 39 13.23 15.24 9.23
CA GLU A 39 12.47 16.46 9.50
C GLU A 39 13.23 17.43 10.42
N GLU A 40 13.78 16.94 11.54
CA GLU A 40 14.54 17.74 12.51
C GLU A 40 15.78 18.40 11.88
N ASN A 41 16.37 17.75 10.88
CA ASN A 41 17.58 18.23 10.20
C ASN A 41 17.28 18.87 8.83
N GLY A 42 16.01 18.95 8.41
CA GLY A 42 15.62 19.51 7.10
C GLY A 42 16.24 18.76 5.90
N LEU A 43 16.40 17.44 6.01
CA LEU A 43 17.03 16.59 4.99
C LEU A 43 15.98 15.94 4.09
N ASP A 44 16.03 16.22 2.79
CA ASP A 44 15.18 15.53 1.82
C ASP A 44 15.65 14.10 1.50
N SER A 45 16.93 13.81 1.77
CA SER A 45 17.52 12.49 1.56
C SER A 45 18.72 12.22 2.45
N ILE A 46 18.86 10.97 2.87
CA ILE A 46 19.98 10.43 3.61
C ILE A 46 20.42 9.11 2.97
N ALA A 47 21.72 8.80 3.05
CA ALA A 47 22.28 7.56 2.54
C ALA A 47 23.09 6.87 3.63
N GLY A 48 22.79 5.58 3.85
CA GLY A 48 23.64 4.67 4.61
C GLY A 48 24.59 3.91 3.69
N SER A 49 25.34 2.97 4.27
CA SER A 49 26.24 2.07 3.53
C SER A 49 25.49 1.18 2.53
N GLU A 50 24.25 0.77 2.87
CA GLU A 50 23.48 -0.20 2.08
C GLU A 50 22.28 0.43 1.36
N HIS A 51 21.68 1.48 1.92
CA HIS A 51 20.40 2.01 1.43
C HIS A 51 20.30 3.53 1.49
N LYS A 52 19.44 4.08 0.62
CA LYS A 52 19.08 5.49 0.58
C LYS A 52 17.63 5.67 1.03
N ALA A 53 17.38 6.65 1.88
CA ALA A 53 16.04 7.12 2.21
C ALA A 53 15.80 8.52 1.66
N SER A 54 14.56 8.78 1.24
CA SER A 54 14.10 10.09 0.79
C SER A 54 12.72 10.36 1.37
N TYR A 55 12.54 11.54 1.96
CA TYR A 55 11.29 11.97 2.54
C TYR A 55 11.04 13.42 2.12
N LYS A 56 10.14 13.59 1.15
CA LYS A 56 9.79 14.90 0.58
C LYS A 56 8.31 14.94 0.24
N ALA A 57 7.73 16.12 0.26
CA ALA A 57 6.36 16.32 -0.20
C ALA A 57 6.24 15.98 -1.69
N VAL A 58 5.25 15.17 -2.05
CA VAL A 58 4.91 14.85 -3.44
C VAL A 58 3.49 15.31 -3.69
N ILE A 59 3.31 16.14 -4.71
CA ILE A 59 1.98 16.55 -5.17
C ILE A 59 1.52 15.49 -6.17
N SER A 60 0.46 14.77 -5.83
CA SER A 60 -0.25 13.90 -6.77
C SER A 60 -1.58 14.54 -7.15
N SER A 61 -1.80 14.79 -8.44
CA SER A 61 -3.09 15.23 -8.95
C SER A 61 -3.86 14.03 -9.50
N ARG A 62 -5.17 13.96 -9.22
CA ARG A 62 -6.09 12.96 -9.76
C ARG A 62 -7.27 13.68 -10.40
N ILE A 63 -7.80 13.10 -11.47
CA ILE A 63 -9.02 13.60 -12.11
C ILE A 63 -10.19 13.35 -11.14
N ASP A 64 -11.02 14.37 -10.93
CA ASP A 64 -12.31 14.20 -10.24
C ASP A 64 -13.30 13.49 -11.18
N THR A 65 -13.25 12.16 -11.14
CA THR A 65 -14.11 11.32 -11.97
C THR A 65 -15.59 11.41 -11.58
N ALA A 66 -15.92 11.89 -10.37
CA ALA A 66 -17.30 12.07 -9.94
C ALA A 66 -17.92 13.31 -10.60
N ALA A 67 -17.20 14.44 -10.55
CA ALA A 67 -17.59 15.65 -11.28
C ALA A 67 -17.67 15.40 -12.79
N LEU A 68 -16.68 14.69 -13.37
CA LEU A 68 -16.66 14.35 -14.79
C LEU A 68 -17.88 13.53 -15.21
N LYS A 69 -18.26 12.49 -14.45
CA LYS A 69 -19.44 11.68 -14.75
C LYS A 69 -20.75 12.45 -14.61
N LYS A 70 -20.80 13.43 -13.70
CA LYS A 70 -21.97 14.28 -13.48
C LYS A 70 -22.16 15.29 -14.60
N GLU A 71 -21.09 15.95 -15.03
CA GLU A 71 -21.15 17.05 -16.00
C GLU A 71 -21.04 16.58 -17.45
N ARG A 72 -20.28 15.50 -17.70
CA ARG A 72 -19.96 14.95 -19.03
C ARG A 72 -20.00 13.41 -19.04
N PRO A 73 -21.18 12.79 -18.85
CA PRO A 73 -21.33 11.34 -18.80
C PRO A 73 -20.91 10.64 -20.10
N GLU A 74 -21.09 11.28 -21.26
CA GLU A 74 -20.71 10.77 -22.57
C GLU A 74 -19.19 10.57 -22.67
N ILE A 75 -18.40 11.59 -22.28
CA ILE A 75 -16.94 11.52 -22.25
C ILE A 75 -16.49 10.50 -21.21
N ALA A 76 -17.09 10.50 -20.01
CA ALA A 76 -16.73 9.53 -18.99
C ALA A 76 -16.91 8.08 -19.47
N THR A 77 -17.97 7.82 -20.25
CA THR A 77 -18.25 6.49 -20.79
C THR A 77 -17.28 6.12 -21.92
N GLU A 78 -17.07 7.01 -22.88
CA GLU A 78 -16.18 6.78 -24.03
C GLU A 78 -14.74 6.44 -23.61
N TYR A 79 -14.25 7.09 -22.55
CA TYR A 79 -12.87 6.95 -22.09
C TYR A 79 -12.70 5.98 -20.90
N THR A 80 -13.76 5.29 -20.46
CA THR A 80 -13.66 4.26 -19.41
C THR A 80 -13.44 2.88 -20.03
N LYS A 81 -12.32 2.24 -19.70
CA LYS A 81 -12.05 0.84 -20.06
C LYS A 81 -12.49 -0.08 -18.91
N GLN A 82 -13.32 -1.07 -19.22
CA GLN A 82 -13.65 -2.13 -18.27
C GLN A 82 -12.51 -3.17 -18.24
N THR A 83 -12.02 -3.50 -17.05
CA THR A 83 -11.05 -4.59 -16.84
C THR A 83 -11.59 -5.52 -15.77
N VAL A 84 -11.63 -6.81 -16.07
CA VAL A 84 -12.05 -7.84 -15.11
C VAL A 84 -10.79 -8.42 -14.47
N ALA A 85 -10.67 -8.28 -13.15
CA ALA A 85 -9.62 -8.91 -12.36
C ALA A 85 -10.26 -9.75 -11.24
N LYS A 86 -9.68 -10.91 -10.96
CA LYS A 86 -10.04 -11.71 -9.78
C LYS A 86 -9.23 -11.20 -8.60
N ARG A 87 -9.91 -10.76 -7.54
CA ARG A 87 -9.27 -10.38 -6.28
C ARG A 87 -9.30 -11.56 -5.32
N PHE A 88 -8.14 -11.90 -4.77
CA PHE A 88 -8.05 -12.78 -3.61
C PHE A 88 -8.12 -11.91 -2.35
N THR A 89 -8.95 -12.30 -1.39
CA THR A 89 -9.08 -11.65 -0.08
C THR A 89 -9.00 -12.73 0.99
N PHE A 90 -8.18 -12.50 2.01
CA PHE A 90 -8.07 -13.34 3.19
C PHE A 90 -8.22 -12.41 4.39
N ALA A 91 -9.29 -12.61 5.16
CA ALA A 91 -9.70 -11.78 6.30
C ALA A 91 -10.31 -12.68 7.36
#